data_AF-A0A5C6K9W0-F1
#
_entry.id   AF-A0A5C6K9W0-F1
#
_cell.length_a   1.000
_cell.length_b   1.000
_cell.length_c   1.000
_cell.angle_alpha   90.00
_cell.angle_beta   90.00
_cell.angle_gamma   90.00
#
_symmetry.space_group_name_H-M   'P 1'
#
loop_
_entity.id
_entity.type
_entity.pdbx_description
1 polymer ?
#
loop_
_entity_poly.entity_id
_entity_poly.type
_entity_poly.pdbx_seq_one_letter_code
_entity_poly.pdbx_strand_id
1 'polypeptide(L)'
;MKTVKTFARQFSFSLMMAMTLGSAVVSCDSILGEEEVDCSVEYRVKFKYDYNMKYADAFSREVGTVTLYAFDDNGKLVYQKTEEGDVLGEEGYTMKVDLEPGDYHLVTWAGLNDEASFSVPLVTAGESSLDELQCRMDRLYSRAADGTAVVNSKLSALWHGEVTKQSFSRAASSQVVTVPLVKNTNTIRIILQQMDGVTVEVDKFEFTITDDNGLMNYDNKLLEDETLTYYPYYRMQGGTDMGTRADGDAEDSNISVAIAQITVGRLVVENNPRLTITNKETGEPVLSIPLVKYLLLTEAEGHEMTNQEYLDRQDEYNMTFFLDESMKWINTSIIINDWVVRFNELDM
;
A
#
# COMPACT_ATOMS: atom_id res chain seq x y z
N MET A 1 77.47 -36.91 45.71
CA MET A 1 78.82 -36.38 45.40
C MET A 1 79.46 -37.20 44.29
N LYS A 2 79.42 -36.71 43.06
CA LYS A 2 80.55 -36.71 42.11
C LYS A 2 80.13 -35.92 40.87
N THR A 3 81.10 -35.19 40.39
CA THR A 3 81.01 -33.95 39.64
C THR A 3 81.14 -34.22 38.15
N VAL A 4 80.34 -33.50 37.35
CA VAL A 4 80.63 -32.87 36.04
C VAL A 4 81.66 -33.55 35.12
N LYS A 5 81.25 -33.79 33.86
CA LYS A 5 82.08 -33.49 32.69
C LYS A 5 81.22 -33.16 31.47
N THR A 6 81.31 -31.89 31.07
CA THR A 6 80.86 -31.31 29.81
C THR A 6 81.69 -31.87 28.64
N PHE A 7 81.07 -32.16 27.50
CA PHE A 7 81.74 -32.01 26.20
C PHE A 7 80.72 -31.73 25.10
N ALA A 8 80.87 -30.56 24.49
CA ALA A 8 80.12 -30.12 23.34
C ALA A 8 80.60 -30.82 22.08
N ARG A 9 79.67 -31.21 21.20
CA ARG A 9 79.96 -31.43 19.79
C ARG A 9 78.71 -31.12 18.97
N GLN A 10 78.79 -30.03 18.23
CA GLN A 10 77.85 -29.66 17.17
C GLN A 10 77.74 -30.79 16.15
N PHE A 11 76.54 -31.08 15.67
CA PHE A 11 76.26 -31.25 14.24
C PHE A 11 74.74 -31.16 14.02
N SER A 12 74.39 -30.38 13.00
CA SER A 12 73.06 -29.98 12.53
C SER A 12 72.09 -31.15 12.31
N PHE A 13 70.79 -30.91 12.46
CA PHE A 13 69.76 -31.17 11.43
C PHE A 13 68.34 -30.89 11.99
N SER A 14 67.61 -30.03 11.26
CA SER A 14 66.16 -30.03 11.00
C SER A 14 65.13 -30.38 12.10
N LEU A 15 64.23 -29.42 12.32
CA LEU A 15 62.80 -29.47 11.97
C LEU A 15 61.88 -29.03 13.11
N MET A 16 61.22 -27.92 12.82
CA MET A 16 60.11 -27.27 13.48
C MET A 16 58.83 -28.08 13.28
N MET A 17 58.02 -28.28 14.31
CA MET A 17 56.60 -28.65 14.14
C MET A 17 55.76 -27.84 15.13
N ALA A 18 55.31 -26.68 14.67
CA ALA A 18 54.24 -25.91 15.30
C ALA A 18 52.91 -26.43 14.74
N MET A 19 52.06 -26.99 15.59
CA MET A 19 50.66 -27.29 15.25
C MET A 19 49.86 -26.01 15.36
N THR A 20 49.52 -25.41 14.22
CA THR A 20 48.46 -24.42 14.11
C THR A 20 47.15 -25.14 13.74
N LEU A 21 46.14 -24.99 14.58
CA LEU A 21 44.76 -25.37 14.28
C LEU A 21 44.27 -24.63 13.03
N GLY A 22 43.99 -25.37 11.96
CA GLY A 22 43.26 -24.86 10.80
C GLY A 22 41.76 -24.93 11.07
N SER A 23 41.11 -23.78 11.20
CA SER A 23 39.67 -23.67 11.01
C SER A 23 39.43 -23.70 9.50
N ALA A 24 38.81 -24.76 9.00
CA ALA A 24 38.42 -24.84 7.59
C ALA A 24 37.21 -23.92 7.37
N VAL A 25 37.47 -22.70 6.91
CA VAL A 25 36.47 -21.95 6.14
C VAL A 25 36.44 -22.59 4.76
N VAL A 26 35.39 -23.35 4.47
CA VAL A 26 35.16 -23.90 3.13
C VAL A 26 34.60 -22.76 2.28
N SER A 27 35.49 -21.94 1.74
CA SER A 27 35.18 -21.11 0.58
C SER A 27 35.15 -22.05 -0.63
N CYS A 28 34.12 -21.95 -1.48
CA CYS A 28 34.08 -22.63 -2.77
C CYS A 28 35.20 -22.09 -3.67
N ASP A 29 36.41 -22.59 -3.47
CA ASP A 29 37.49 -22.45 -4.42
C ASP A 29 38.11 -23.84 -4.61
N SER A 30 37.65 -24.50 -5.68
CA SER A 30 38.22 -25.65 -6.38
C SER A 30 38.92 -26.73 -5.52
N ILE A 31 38.15 -27.72 -5.03
CA ILE A 31 38.68 -29.04 -4.69
C ILE A 31 38.33 -30.03 -5.81
N LEU A 32 39.36 -30.33 -6.60
CA LEU A 32 39.66 -31.56 -7.33
C LEU A 32 38.55 -32.63 -7.46
N GLY A 33 38.10 -32.86 -8.70
CA GLY A 33 37.45 -34.09 -9.13
C GLY A 33 36.11 -33.85 -9.80
N GLU A 34 36.02 -34.25 -11.06
CA GLU A 34 34.87 -34.20 -11.96
C GLU A 34 33.50 -34.51 -11.30
N GLU A 35 32.83 -33.45 -10.86
CA GLU A 35 31.41 -33.14 -11.06
C GLU A 35 31.40 -31.60 -11.05
N GLU A 36 30.87 -30.93 -12.08
CA GLU A 36 30.60 -29.50 -12.03
C GLU A 36 29.62 -29.28 -10.87
N VAL A 37 30.14 -29.00 -9.67
CA VAL A 37 29.32 -28.64 -8.52
C VAL A 37 28.69 -27.31 -8.90
N ASP A 38 27.40 -27.37 -9.26
CA ASP A 38 26.60 -26.20 -9.56
C ASP A 38 26.57 -25.31 -8.31
N CYS A 39 27.46 -24.33 -8.29
CA CYS A 39 27.53 -23.31 -7.26
C CYS A 39 26.51 -22.19 -7.52
N SER A 40 25.54 -22.42 -8.42
CA SER A 40 24.44 -21.48 -8.61
C SER A 40 23.60 -21.42 -7.34
N VAL A 41 23.43 -20.18 -6.87
CA VAL A 41 22.57 -19.88 -5.74
C VAL A 41 21.30 -19.30 -6.32
N GLU A 42 20.16 -19.88 -5.95
CA GLU A 42 18.89 -19.39 -6.45
C GLU A 42 18.30 -18.37 -5.49
N TYR A 43 18.26 -17.11 -5.93
CA TYR A 43 17.60 -16.04 -5.22
C TYR A 43 16.15 -15.92 -5.68
N ARG A 44 15.24 -15.81 -4.72
CA ARG A 44 13.80 -15.70 -4.94
C ARG A 44 13.21 -14.60 -4.07
N VAL A 45 12.22 -13.92 -4.61
CA VAL A 45 11.43 -12.92 -3.90
C VAL A 45 9.99 -13.39 -3.81
N LYS A 46 9.45 -13.40 -2.59
CA LYS A 46 8.06 -13.62 -2.27
C LYS A 46 7.42 -12.28 -1.97
N PHE A 47 6.28 -11.98 -2.56
CA PHE A 47 5.48 -10.83 -2.19
C PHE A 47 4.39 -11.26 -1.23
N LYS A 48 4.04 -10.39 -0.28
CA LYS A 48 3.06 -10.70 0.75
C LYS A 48 2.17 -9.49 1.01
N TYR A 49 0.86 -9.66 0.91
CA TYR A 49 -0.11 -8.62 1.20
C TYR A 49 -1.00 -9.04 2.37
N ASP A 50 -0.44 -9.00 3.59
CA ASP A 50 -1.18 -9.22 4.85
C ASP A 50 -1.43 -7.93 5.64
N TYR A 51 -1.02 -6.79 5.07
CA TYR A 51 -1.25 -5.47 5.61
C TYR A 51 -2.66 -4.97 5.24
N ASN A 52 -3.67 -5.68 5.74
CA ASN A 52 -5.09 -5.40 5.55
C ASN A 52 -5.86 -5.69 6.85
N MET A 53 -7.14 -5.29 6.92
CA MET A 53 -7.99 -5.51 8.10
C MET A 53 -8.32 -7.00 8.37
N LYS A 54 -8.07 -7.91 7.42
CA LYS A 54 -8.27 -9.36 7.60
C LYS A 54 -7.06 -10.03 8.26
N TYR A 55 -5.93 -9.33 8.39
CA TYR A 55 -4.66 -9.87 8.93
C TYR A 55 -4.23 -11.18 8.24
N ALA A 56 -4.53 -11.31 6.96
CA ALA A 56 -4.27 -12.50 6.16
C ALA A 56 -3.69 -12.11 4.81
N ASP A 57 -2.76 -12.93 4.31
CA ASP A 57 -2.13 -12.72 3.01
C ASP A 57 -3.15 -12.88 1.87
N ALA A 58 -3.42 -11.78 1.18
CA ALA A 58 -4.35 -11.69 0.06
C ALA A 58 -3.63 -11.49 -1.29
N PHE A 59 -2.30 -11.62 -1.33
CA PHE A 59 -1.49 -11.38 -2.53
C PHE A 59 -2.03 -12.12 -3.76
N SER A 60 -2.17 -13.44 -3.68
CA SER A 60 -2.55 -14.31 -4.80
C SER A 60 -3.96 -14.07 -5.34
N ARG A 61 -4.79 -13.30 -4.62
CA ARG A 61 -6.19 -13.03 -4.99
C ARG A 61 -6.41 -11.61 -5.49
N GLU A 62 -5.62 -10.65 -5.03
CA GLU A 62 -5.85 -9.24 -5.29
C GLU A 62 -4.80 -8.62 -6.21
N VAL A 63 -3.57 -9.14 -6.23
CA VAL A 63 -2.45 -8.55 -6.98
C VAL A 63 -2.29 -9.26 -8.34
N GLY A 64 -2.57 -8.53 -9.42
CA GLY A 64 -2.49 -9.07 -10.80
C GLY A 64 -1.19 -8.79 -11.55
N THR A 65 -0.40 -7.80 -11.10
CA THR A 65 0.90 -7.46 -11.67
C THR A 65 1.87 -7.02 -10.57
N VAL A 66 3.15 -7.37 -10.70
CA VAL A 66 4.21 -6.95 -9.79
C VAL A 66 5.43 -6.52 -10.60
N THR A 67 6.01 -5.37 -10.26
CA THR A 67 7.32 -4.96 -10.76
C THR A 67 8.27 -4.76 -9.58
N LEU A 68 9.33 -5.55 -9.56
CA LEU A 68 10.42 -5.48 -8.60
C LEU A 68 11.57 -4.66 -9.18
N TYR A 69 12.12 -3.75 -8.39
CA TYR A 69 13.31 -2.97 -8.65
C TYR A 69 14.34 -3.25 -7.55
N ALA A 70 15.60 -3.50 -7.92
CA ALA A 70 16.69 -3.66 -6.97
C ALA A 70 17.78 -2.61 -7.24
N PHE A 71 18.15 -1.89 -6.20
CA PHE A 71 19.19 -0.87 -6.21
C PHE A 71 20.38 -1.34 -5.40
N ASP A 72 21.60 -1.08 -5.88
CA ASP A 72 22.84 -1.43 -5.17
C ASP A 72 23.14 -0.46 -4.01
N ASP A 73 24.22 -0.72 -3.27
CA ASP A 73 24.71 0.14 -2.18
C ASP A 73 25.06 1.58 -2.64
N ASN A 74 25.24 1.82 -3.94
CA ASN A 74 25.45 3.17 -4.49
C ASN A 74 24.13 3.88 -4.85
N GLY A 75 22.98 3.24 -4.57
CA GLY A 75 21.65 3.75 -4.90
C GLY A 75 21.33 3.71 -6.40
N LYS A 76 22.03 2.87 -7.17
CA LYS A 76 21.81 2.71 -8.61
C LYS A 76 20.97 1.48 -8.90
N LEU A 77 19.99 1.62 -9.79
CA LEU A 77 19.18 0.49 -10.24
C LEU A 77 20.10 -0.52 -10.93
N VAL A 78 20.07 -1.78 -10.50
CA VAL A 78 20.86 -2.86 -11.13
C VAL A 78 20.00 -3.95 -11.72
N TYR A 79 18.73 -4.03 -11.28
CA TYR A 79 17.82 -5.07 -11.70
C TYR A 79 16.39 -4.57 -11.66
N GLN A 80 15.61 -4.98 -12.65
CA GLN A 80 14.18 -4.81 -12.64
C GLN A 80 13.52 -6.03 -13.27
N LYS A 81 12.35 -6.42 -12.77
CA LYS A 81 11.57 -7.50 -13.35
C LYS A 81 10.08 -7.29 -13.09
N THR A 82 9.29 -7.44 -14.14
CA THR A 82 7.83 -7.44 -14.09
C THR A 82 7.32 -8.86 -14.34
N GLU A 83 6.39 -9.31 -13.51
CA GLU A 83 5.59 -10.51 -13.75
C GLU A 83 4.09 -10.16 -13.60
N GLU A 84 3.26 -10.77 -14.42
CA GLU A 84 1.82 -10.50 -14.49
C GLU A 84 1.01 -11.76 -14.84
N GLY A 85 -0.28 -11.71 -14.53
CA GLY A 85 -1.24 -12.74 -14.88
C GLY A 85 -1.37 -13.86 -13.84
N ASP A 86 -1.97 -14.98 -14.26
CA ASP A 86 -2.41 -16.07 -13.37
C ASP A 86 -1.27 -16.69 -12.54
N VAL A 87 -0.01 -16.56 -12.98
CA VAL A 87 1.17 -17.11 -12.28
C VAL A 87 1.34 -16.51 -10.88
N LEU A 88 0.93 -15.26 -10.65
CA LEU A 88 0.96 -14.62 -9.33
C LEU A 88 -0.05 -15.26 -8.36
N GLY A 89 -1.10 -15.87 -8.91
CA GLY A 89 -2.14 -16.56 -8.16
C GLY A 89 -1.77 -17.98 -7.71
N GLU A 90 -0.66 -18.53 -8.22
CA GLU A 90 -0.25 -19.90 -7.94
C GLU A 90 0.21 -20.10 -6.49
N GLU A 91 -0.11 -21.27 -5.93
CA GLU A 91 0.32 -21.62 -4.57
C GLU A 91 1.85 -21.72 -4.51
N GLY A 92 2.46 -20.99 -3.57
CA GLY A 92 3.91 -20.97 -3.41
C GLY A 92 4.65 -20.12 -4.44
N TYR A 93 3.94 -19.24 -5.16
CA TYR A 93 4.54 -18.28 -6.09
C TYR A 93 5.72 -17.54 -5.45
N THR A 94 6.83 -17.51 -6.18
CA THR A 94 8.04 -16.77 -5.87
C THR A 94 8.69 -16.33 -7.17
N MET A 95 9.04 -15.05 -7.26
CA MET A 95 9.76 -14.49 -8.40
C MET A 95 11.23 -14.88 -8.28
N LYS A 96 11.75 -15.62 -9.27
CA LYS A 96 13.20 -15.85 -9.40
C LYS A 96 13.89 -14.54 -9.80
N VAL A 97 14.98 -14.21 -9.12
CA VAL A 97 15.80 -13.03 -9.40
C VAL A 97 17.23 -13.41 -9.73
N ASP A 98 17.76 -12.86 -10.81
CA ASP A 98 19.12 -13.13 -11.30
C ASP A 98 20.03 -11.96 -10.89
N LEU A 99 20.31 -11.89 -9.58
CA LEU A 99 21.16 -10.89 -8.95
C LEU A 99 22.51 -11.50 -8.55
N GLU A 100 23.58 -10.70 -8.63
CA GLU A 100 24.85 -11.08 -7.99
C GLU A 100 24.73 -11.04 -6.46
N PRO A 101 25.59 -11.73 -5.71
CA PRO A 101 25.65 -11.57 -4.27
C PRO A 101 26.02 -10.14 -3.89
N GLY A 102 25.29 -9.56 -2.93
CA GLY A 102 25.45 -8.16 -2.54
C GLY A 102 24.33 -7.71 -1.60
N ASP A 103 24.44 -6.47 -1.16
CA ASP A 103 23.38 -5.77 -0.44
C ASP A 103 22.56 -4.94 -1.42
N TYR A 104 21.24 -5.02 -1.31
CA TYR A 104 20.32 -4.32 -2.20
C TYR A 104 19.16 -3.67 -1.46
N HIS A 105 18.70 -2.54 -1.98
CA HIS A 105 17.43 -1.93 -1.63
C HIS A 105 16.39 -2.40 -2.64
N LEU A 106 15.39 -3.15 -2.16
CA LEU A 106 14.30 -3.66 -3.00
C LEU A 106 13.10 -2.73 -2.89
N VAL A 107 12.58 -2.28 -4.03
CA VAL A 107 11.33 -1.52 -4.13
C VAL A 107 10.39 -2.25 -5.08
N THR A 108 9.11 -2.31 -4.75
CA THR A 108 8.09 -2.97 -5.57
C THR A 108 6.91 -2.04 -5.77
N TRP A 109 6.50 -1.91 -7.03
CA TRP A 109 5.21 -1.35 -7.39
C TRP A 109 4.37 -2.44 -8.03
N ALA A 110 3.15 -2.63 -7.54
CA ALA A 110 2.25 -3.69 -7.99
C ALA A 110 0.88 -3.12 -8.32
N GLY A 111 0.19 -3.74 -9.29
CA GLY A 111 -1.06 -3.21 -9.87
C GLY A 111 -0.85 -2.20 -11.01
N LEU A 112 0.38 -2.07 -11.52
CA LEU A 112 0.69 -1.35 -12.75
C LEU A 112 0.47 -2.30 -13.93
N ASN A 113 -0.60 -2.10 -14.67
CA ASN A 113 -0.94 -2.81 -15.92
C ASN A 113 -1.32 -1.76 -16.99
N ASP A 114 -1.64 -2.20 -18.20
CA ASP A 114 -1.97 -1.30 -19.32
C ASP A 114 -3.21 -0.42 -19.07
N GLU A 115 -4.06 -0.78 -18.11
CA GLU A 115 -5.26 -0.03 -17.70
C GLU A 115 -5.06 0.67 -16.34
N ALA A 116 -3.83 0.74 -15.84
CA ALA A 116 -3.55 1.29 -14.53
C ALA A 116 -3.81 2.79 -14.49
N SER A 117 -4.25 3.26 -13.33
CA SER A 117 -4.45 4.68 -13.05
C SER A 117 -3.19 5.37 -12.54
N PHE A 118 -2.03 4.72 -12.69
CA PHE A 118 -0.75 5.14 -12.16
C PHE A 118 0.36 4.81 -13.13
N SER A 119 1.36 5.68 -13.16
CA SER A 119 2.55 5.55 -14.00
C SER A 119 3.82 5.72 -13.17
N VAL A 120 4.80 4.87 -13.46
CA VAL A 120 6.17 4.97 -12.93
C VAL A 120 7.09 5.30 -14.11
N PRO A 121 8.06 6.22 -13.96
CA PRO A 121 9.02 6.54 -15.00
C PRO A 121 9.75 5.31 -15.52
N LEU A 122 10.12 5.35 -16.80
CA LEU A 122 11.03 4.38 -17.38
C LEU A 122 12.41 4.59 -16.75
N VAL A 123 12.87 3.60 -15.98
CA VAL A 123 14.16 3.59 -15.32
C VAL A 123 15.12 2.64 -16.03
N THR A 124 16.41 3.00 -16.06
CA THR A 124 17.45 2.25 -16.77
C THR A 124 18.47 1.69 -15.79
N ALA A 125 18.72 0.38 -15.86
CA ALA A 125 19.73 -0.27 -15.03
C ALA A 125 21.13 0.31 -15.31
N GLY A 126 21.87 0.61 -14.25
CA GLY A 126 23.19 1.26 -14.26
C GLY A 126 23.14 2.79 -14.29
N GLU A 127 21.99 3.40 -14.59
CA GLU A 127 21.87 4.85 -14.76
C GLU A 127 20.96 5.48 -13.70
N SER A 128 19.74 4.95 -13.58
CA SER A 128 18.70 5.52 -12.72
C SER A 128 18.98 5.34 -11.24
N SER A 129 18.59 6.36 -10.47
CA SER A 129 18.65 6.39 -9.01
C SER A 129 17.31 6.09 -8.35
N LEU A 130 17.32 5.79 -7.05
CA LEU A 130 16.10 5.56 -6.25
C LEU A 130 15.10 6.73 -6.35
N ASP A 131 15.58 7.97 -6.29
CA ASP A 131 14.74 9.18 -6.29
C ASP A 131 13.97 9.39 -7.61
N GLU A 132 14.37 8.71 -8.69
CA GLU A 132 13.67 8.72 -9.98
C GLU A 132 12.46 7.77 -9.99
N LEU A 133 12.38 6.81 -9.05
CA LEU A 133 11.32 5.80 -8.99
C LEU A 133 10.06 6.33 -8.28
N GLN A 134 9.55 7.44 -8.81
CA GLN A 134 8.31 8.07 -8.34
C GLN A 134 7.10 7.42 -9.01
N CYS A 135 5.98 7.32 -8.30
CA CYS A 135 4.71 6.84 -8.85
C CYS A 135 3.73 8.00 -8.93
N ARG A 136 3.29 8.34 -10.14
CA ARG A 136 2.34 9.43 -10.39
C ARG A 136 0.98 8.87 -10.76
N MET A 137 -0.07 9.40 -10.15
CA MET A 137 -1.45 9.14 -10.51
C MET A 137 -1.82 9.84 -11.82
N ASP A 138 -2.48 9.10 -12.69
CA ASP A 138 -3.03 9.62 -13.94
C ASP A 138 -4.22 10.53 -13.66
N ARG A 139 -4.25 11.69 -14.33
CA ARG A 139 -5.18 12.78 -14.00
C ARG A 139 -5.49 13.63 -15.23
N LEU A 140 -6.66 14.26 -15.21
CA LEU A 140 -7.10 15.20 -16.24
C LEU A 140 -6.89 16.62 -15.74
N TYR A 141 -6.17 17.44 -16.49
CA TYR A 141 -6.05 18.85 -16.13
C TYR A 141 -7.33 19.60 -16.45
N SER A 142 -7.86 20.31 -15.45
CA SER A 142 -9.00 21.19 -15.65
C SER A 142 -8.63 22.27 -16.67
N ARG A 143 -9.62 22.74 -17.44
CA ARG A 143 -9.44 23.94 -18.28
C ARG A 143 -9.39 25.22 -17.46
N ALA A 144 -9.68 25.15 -16.16
CA ALA A 144 -9.53 26.27 -15.25
C ALA A 144 -8.04 26.63 -15.09
N ALA A 145 -7.76 27.92 -14.96
CA ALA A 145 -6.40 28.44 -14.82
C ALA A 145 -5.85 28.30 -13.38
N ASP A 146 -6.53 27.53 -12.52
CA ASP A 146 -6.21 27.36 -11.10
C ASP A 146 -5.18 26.25 -10.83
N GLY A 147 -4.75 25.54 -11.87
CA GLY A 147 -3.76 24.46 -11.76
C GLY A 147 -4.31 23.18 -11.13
N THR A 148 -5.63 23.06 -11.00
CA THR A 148 -6.26 21.86 -10.43
C THR A 148 -6.36 20.72 -11.44
N ALA A 149 -6.24 19.50 -10.93
CA ALA A 149 -6.42 18.30 -11.72
C ALA A 149 -7.58 17.44 -11.18
N VAL A 150 -8.15 16.63 -12.07
CA VAL A 150 -9.39 15.90 -11.85
C VAL A 150 -9.17 14.42 -12.10
N VAL A 151 -9.74 13.61 -11.21
CA VAL A 151 -9.81 12.16 -11.35
C VAL A 151 -11.29 11.77 -11.33
N ASN A 152 -11.81 11.24 -12.43
CA ASN A 152 -13.22 10.90 -12.58
C ASN A 152 -13.48 9.44 -13.01
N SER A 153 -12.43 8.61 -12.98
CA SER A 153 -12.48 7.18 -13.23
C SER A 153 -12.29 6.41 -11.92
N LYS A 154 -12.64 5.11 -11.95
CA LYS A 154 -12.28 4.19 -10.89
C LYS A 154 -10.77 3.95 -10.95
N LEU A 155 -10.06 4.21 -9.85
CA LEU A 155 -8.64 3.90 -9.75
C LEU A 155 -8.43 2.39 -9.76
N SER A 156 -7.44 1.92 -10.53
CA SER A 156 -6.91 0.56 -10.38
C SER A 156 -6.24 0.44 -9.00
N ALA A 157 -6.26 -0.75 -8.41
CA ALA A 157 -5.61 -0.95 -7.13
C ALA A 157 -4.08 -0.85 -7.30
N LEU A 158 -3.42 -0.14 -6.38
CA LEU A 158 -1.97 0.04 -6.36
C LEU A 158 -1.42 -0.46 -5.03
N TRP A 159 -0.32 -1.21 -5.08
CA TRP A 159 0.44 -1.60 -3.91
C TRP A 159 1.90 -1.18 -4.03
N HIS A 160 2.49 -0.91 -2.87
CA HIS A 160 3.91 -0.62 -2.71
C HIS A 160 4.54 -1.59 -1.73
N GLY A 161 5.79 -1.99 -1.99
CA GLY A 161 6.61 -2.71 -1.03
C GLY A 161 8.04 -2.24 -1.03
N GLU A 162 8.68 -2.31 0.14
CA GLU A 162 10.06 -1.87 0.32
C GLU A 162 10.81 -2.78 1.29
N VAL A 163 12.04 -3.12 0.94
CA VAL A 163 13.03 -3.72 1.82
C VAL A 163 14.31 -2.90 1.67
N THR A 164 14.60 -2.06 2.66
CA THR A 164 15.68 -1.06 2.62
C THR A 164 17.08 -1.66 2.51
N LYS A 165 17.27 -2.86 3.05
CA LYS A 165 18.53 -3.58 2.95
C LYS A 165 18.32 -5.09 2.98
N GLN A 166 18.52 -5.73 1.84
CA GLN A 166 18.50 -7.17 1.68
C GLN A 166 19.88 -7.67 1.22
N SER A 167 20.49 -8.55 2.02
CA SER A 167 21.73 -9.22 1.67
C SER A 167 21.44 -10.54 0.93
N PHE A 168 21.93 -10.66 -0.31
CA PHE A 168 21.98 -11.92 -1.05
C PHE A 168 23.38 -12.52 -0.93
N SER A 169 23.47 -13.73 -0.38
CA SER A 169 24.74 -14.37 -0.04
C SER A 169 24.87 -15.75 -0.66
N ARG A 170 26.11 -16.20 -0.88
CA ARG A 170 26.39 -17.57 -1.34
C ARG A 170 26.37 -18.64 -0.24
N ALA A 171 25.84 -18.31 0.95
CA ALA A 171 25.86 -19.22 2.10
C ALA A 171 24.85 -20.38 2.00
N ALA A 172 23.81 -20.23 1.19
CA ALA A 172 22.78 -21.25 0.96
C ALA A 172 22.60 -21.47 -0.54
N SER A 173 22.16 -22.67 -0.94
CA SER A 173 21.84 -22.97 -2.34
C SER A 173 20.56 -22.27 -2.84
N SER A 174 19.69 -21.84 -1.91
CA SER A 174 18.52 -21.01 -2.22
C SER A 174 18.22 -20.04 -1.08
N GLN A 175 17.82 -18.81 -1.43
CA GLN A 175 17.36 -17.81 -0.48
C GLN A 175 16.04 -17.20 -0.97
N VAL A 176 15.04 -17.18 -0.08
CA VAL A 176 13.74 -16.55 -0.35
C VAL A 176 13.60 -15.34 0.55
N VAL A 177 13.39 -14.17 -0.05
CA VAL A 177 13.17 -12.90 0.65
C VAL A 177 11.70 -12.53 0.54
N THR A 178 11.10 -12.03 1.61
CA THR A 178 9.71 -11.57 1.57
C THR A 178 9.65 -10.04 1.50
N VAL A 179 8.98 -9.51 0.47
CA VAL A 179 8.66 -8.09 0.34
C VAL A 179 7.22 -7.88 0.83
N PRO A 180 7.01 -7.15 1.94
CA PRO A 180 5.67 -6.80 2.40
C PRO A 180 5.07 -5.73 1.50
N LEU A 181 3.78 -5.87 1.16
CA LEU A 181 3.02 -4.93 0.36
C LEU A 181 1.99 -4.18 1.21
N VAL A 182 1.86 -2.89 0.93
CA VAL A 182 0.82 -1.98 1.47
C VAL A 182 0.01 -1.46 0.30
N LYS A 183 -1.32 -1.43 0.45
CA LYS A 183 -2.23 -0.93 -0.59
C LYS A 183 -2.36 0.60 -0.45
N ASN A 184 -2.22 1.30 -1.57
CA ASN A 184 -2.22 2.77 -1.60
C ASN A 184 -3.51 3.37 -2.14
N THR A 185 -4.45 2.57 -2.60
CA THR A 185 -5.74 3.05 -3.13
C THR A 185 -6.89 2.68 -2.21
N ASN A 186 -7.79 3.64 -2.01
CA ASN A 186 -8.93 3.51 -1.10
C ASN A 186 -10.24 3.74 -1.83
N THR A 187 -11.31 3.06 -1.41
CA THR A 187 -12.68 3.27 -1.90
C THR A 187 -13.53 3.89 -0.80
N ILE A 188 -14.08 5.07 -1.05
CA ILE A 188 -15.00 5.77 -0.16
C ILE A 188 -16.42 5.65 -0.72
N ARG A 189 -17.25 4.86 -0.06
CA ARG A 189 -18.69 4.74 -0.33
C ARG A 189 -19.46 5.69 0.56
N ILE A 190 -20.09 6.67 -0.06
CA ILE A 190 -20.87 7.72 0.60
C ILE A 190 -22.35 7.38 0.43
N ILE A 191 -23.10 7.41 1.52
CA ILE A 191 -24.54 7.21 1.56
C ILE A 191 -25.17 8.47 2.17
N LEU A 192 -26.06 9.11 1.43
CA LEU A 192 -26.97 10.12 1.95
C LEU A 192 -28.32 9.45 2.20
N GLN A 193 -28.74 9.40 3.45
CA GLN A 193 -30.03 8.85 3.85
C GLN A 193 -30.94 9.96 4.34
N GLN A 194 -32.16 10.04 3.81
CA GLN A 194 -33.15 10.98 4.29
C GLN A 194 -34.01 10.34 5.38
N MET A 195 -34.35 11.13 6.41
CA MET A 195 -35.00 10.64 7.63
C MET A 195 -36.53 10.84 7.68
N ASP A 196 -37.07 11.77 6.91
CA ASP A 196 -38.47 12.21 6.96
C ASP A 196 -39.31 11.75 5.73
N GLY A 197 -38.90 10.69 5.03
CA GLY A 197 -39.65 10.07 3.93
C GLY A 197 -39.55 10.74 2.55
N VAL A 198 -38.71 11.75 2.37
CA VAL A 198 -38.53 12.45 1.07
C VAL A 198 -37.52 11.70 0.20
N THR A 199 -37.87 11.52 -1.08
CA THR A 199 -36.99 10.91 -2.08
C THR A 199 -35.70 11.71 -2.27
N VAL A 200 -34.55 11.05 -2.12
CA VAL A 200 -33.22 11.61 -2.40
C VAL A 200 -32.81 11.25 -3.81
N GLU A 201 -32.74 12.23 -4.69
CA GLU A 201 -32.23 12.05 -6.06
C GLU A 201 -30.72 12.25 -6.08
N VAL A 202 -29.96 11.19 -6.37
CA VAL A 202 -28.48 11.24 -6.37
C VAL A 202 -27.91 12.27 -7.34
N ASP A 203 -28.61 12.53 -8.44
CA ASP A 203 -28.17 13.48 -9.48
C ASP A 203 -28.30 14.95 -9.05
N LYS A 204 -29.05 15.24 -7.98
CA LYS A 204 -29.12 16.59 -7.40
C LYS A 204 -27.89 16.94 -6.55
N PHE A 205 -27.01 15.97 -6.31
CA PHE A 205 -25.81 16.17 -5.50
C PHE A 205 -24.53 15.99 -6.32
N GLU A 206 -23.56 16.86 -6.08
CA GLU A 206 -22.18 16.69 -6.52
C GLU A 206 -21.37 16.18 -5.34
N PHE A 207 -20.65 15.07 -5.54
CA PHE A 207 -19.80 14.49 -4.51
C PHE A 207 -18.36 14.65 -4.97
N THR A 208 -17.51 15.19 -4.12
CA THR A 208 -16.09 15.41 -4.42
C THR A 208 -15.23 15.12 -3.21
N ILE A 209 -14.04 14.58 -3.44
CA ILE A 209 -12.97 14.55 -2.44
C ILE A 209 -11.80 15.33 -3.02
N THR A 210 -11.21 16.25 -2.25
CA THR A 210 -10.00 16.97 -2.68
C THR A 210 -8.81 16.58 -1.81
N ASP A 211 -7.66 16.29 -2.43
CA ASP A 211 -6.41 15.95 -1.73
C ASP A 211 -5.20 16.20 -2.65
N ASP A 212 -3.98 16.24 -2.11
CA ASP A 212 -2.71 16.43 -2.83
C ASP A 212 -1.82 15.16 -2.76
N ASN A 213 -2.45 13.99 -2.90
CA ASN A 213 -1.84 12.67 -2.74
C ASN A 213 -1.58 11.94 -4.09
N GLY A 214 -1.39 12.70 -5.16
CA GLY A 214 -1.24 12.15 -6.51
C GLY A 214 0.17 11.69 -6.87
N LEU A 215 1.19 12.04 -6.07
CA LEU A 215 2.59 11.74 -6.36
C LEU A 215 3.25 11.08 -5.14
N MET A 216 3.75 9.86 -5.35
CA MET A 216 4.44 9.07 -4.33
C MET A 216 5.91 8.90 -4.72
N ASN A 217 6.79 8.98 -3.73
CA ASN A 217 8.21 8.68 -3.87
C ASN A 217 8.49 7.17 -3.79
N TYR A 218 9.73 6.75 -4.05
CA TYR A 218 10.16 5.36 -3.97
C TYR A 218 9.92 4.70 -2.59
N ASP A 219 9.92 5.49 -1.51
CA ASP A 219 9.69 5.07 -0.11
C ASP A 219 8.22 5.19 0.30
N ASN A 220 7.32 5.25 -0.70
CA ASN A 220 5.88 5.43 -0.56
C ASN A 220 5.43 6.76 0.07
N LYS A 221 6.34 7.68 0.42
CA LYS A 221 5.95 8.98 0.96
C LYS A 221 5.29 9.83 -0.11
N LEU A 222 4.28 10.60 0.29
CA LEU A 222 3.69 11.61 -0.59
C LEU A 222 4.69 12.74 -0.82
N LEU A 223 4.83 13.14 -2.08
CA LEU A 223 5.57 14.32 -2.49
C LEU A 223 4.61 15.50 -2.67
N GLU A 224 5.15 16.71 -2.68
CA GLU A 224 4.37 17.89 -3.04
C GLU A 224 3.81 17.72 -4.47
N ASP A 225 2.52 17.91 -4.62
CA ASP A 225 1.77 17.71 -5.87
C ASP A 225 0.62 18.73 -5.94
N GLU A 226 0.04 18.94 -7.12
CA GLU A 226 -1.15 19.78 -7.21
C GLU A 226 -2.38 19.14 -6.54
N THR A 227 -3.35 19.96 -6.14
CA THR A 227 -4.62 19.46 -5.59
C THR A 227 -5.43 18.73 -6.66
N LEU A 228 -5.77 17.48 -6.35
CA LEU A 228 -6.65 16.62 -7.10
C LEU A 228 -8.08 16.73 -6.60
N THR A 229 -9.04 16.74 -7.52
CA THR A 229 -10.46 16.58 -7.23
C THR A 229 -10.95 15.24 -7.76
N TYR A 230 -11.33 14.36 -6.84
CA TYR A 230 -11.86 13.03 -7.12
C TYR A 230 -13.39 13.08 -7.25
N TYR A 231 -13.91 12.47 -8.32
CA TYR A 231 -15.33 12.34 -8.60
C TYR A 231 -15.79 10.87 -8.52
N PRO A 232 -17.09 10.63 -8.27
CA PRO A 232 -17.63 9.29 -8.24
C PRO A 232 -17.55 8.59 -9.59
N TYR A 233 -17.04 7.35 -9.57
CA TYR A 233 -17.12 6.45 -10.72
C TYR A 233 -18.46 5.67 -10.72
N TYR A 234 -19.16 5.66 -9.58
CA TYR A 234 -20.44 4.97 -9.43
C TYR A 234 -21.41 5.83 -8.61
N ARG A 235 -22.66 5.88 -9.07
CA ARG A 235 -23.77 6.56 -8.42
C ARG A 235 -25.01 5.66 -8.48
N MET A 236 -25.79 5.65 -7.42
CA MET A 236 -27.03 4.90 -7.34
C MET A 236 -28.01 5.64 -6.44
N GLN A 237 -29.29 5.57 -6.79
CA GLN A 237 -30.38 5.89 -5.89
C GLN A 237 -31.03 4.59 -5.43
N GLY A 238 -31.32 4.49 -4.14
CA GLY A 238 -31.98 3.37 -3.53
C GLY A 238 -33.16 3.82 -2.68
N GLY A 239 -34.07 2.90 -2.43
CA GLY A 239 -35.12 3.09 -1.45
C GLY A 239 -35.73 1.76 -1.07
N THR A 240 -36.41 1.73 0.06
CA THR A 240 -37.17 0.55 0.49
C THR A 240 -38.63 0.89 0.62
N ASP A 241 -39.49 0.12 -0.05
CA ASP A 241 -40.88 -0.04 0.35
C ASP A 241 -40.91 -1.18 1.37
N MET A 242 -40.83 -0.92 2.68
CA MET A 242 -40.74 -2.01 3.67
C MET A 242 -41.78 -1.87 4.79
N GLY A 243 -42.79 -2.74 4.71
CA GLY A 243 -43.24 -3.64 5.79
C GLY A 243 -43.78 -3.05 7.10
N THR A 244 -44.99 -3.48 7.47
CA THR A 244 -45.70 -3.13 8.71
C THR A 244 -44.92 -3.55 9.95
N ARG A 245 -44.73 -2.63 10.92
CA ARG A 245 -44.28 -2.99 12.27
C ARG A 245 -45.29 -3.94 12.93
N ALA A 246 -44.82 -4.83 13.80
CA ALA A 246 -45.66 -5.81 14.51
C ALA A 246 -46.77 -5.19 15.40
N ASP A 247 -46.68 -3.89 15.70
CA ASP A 247 -47.66 -3.13 16.49
C ASP A 247 -48.77 -2.45 15.66
N GLY A 248 -48.84 -2.69 14.35
CA GLY A 248 -49.98 -2.28 13.52
C GLY A 248 -50.05 -0.80 13.16
N ASP A 249 -49.13 0.04 13.67
CA ASP A 249 -48.93 1.38 13.16
C ASP A 249 -48.13 1.32 11.84
N ALA A 250 -48.79 1.68 10.75
CA ALA A 250 -48.14 1.94 9.48
C ALA A 250 -47.43 3.29 9.59
N GLU A 251 -46.10 3.27 9.73
CA GLU A 251 -45.32 4.49 9.56
C GLU A 251 -44.98 4.69 8.09
N ASP A 252 -45.08 5.94 7.65
CA ASP A 252 -44.72 6.48 6.33
C ASP A 252 -43.19 6.53 6.16
N SER A 253 -42.46 5.52 6.64
CA SER A 253 -40.98 5.54 6.67
C SER A 253 -40.40 4.96 5.39
N ASN A 254 -40.65 5.63 4.26
CA ASN A 254 -39.91 5.37 3.03
C ASN A 254 -38.45 5.79 3.25
N ILE A 255 -37.56 4.82 3.46
CA ILE A 255 -36.12 5.10 3.47
C ILE A 255 -35.73 5.39 2.03
N SER A 256 -35.23 6.60 1.78
CA SER A 256 -34.62 6.96 0.50
C SER A 256 -33.15 7.28 0.70
N VAL A 257 -32.31 6.71 -0.18
CA VAL A 257 -30.86 6.87 -0.13
C VAL A 257 -30.27 7.26 -1.48
N ALA A 258 -29.28 8.14 -1.45
CA ALA A 258 -28.37 8.36 -2.57
C ALA A 258 -26.98 7.83 -2.21
N ILE A 259 -26.38 7.09 -3.14
CA ILE A 259 -25.10 6.42 -2.95
C ILE A 259 -24.13 6.93 -4.02
N ALA A 260 -22.92 7.28 -3.61
CA ALA A 260 -21.80 7.57 -4.49
C ALA A 260 -20.57 6.79 -4.03
N GLN A 261 -19.77 6.27 -4.96
CA GLN A 261 -18.47 5.67 -4.65
C GLN A 261 -17.36 6.42 -5.37
N ILE A 262 -16.33 6.78 -4.61
CA ILE A 262 -15.14 7.52 -5.07
C ILE A 262 -13.92 6.69 -4.70
N THR A 263 -13.02 6.46 -5.65
CA THR A 263 -11.68 5.94 -5.35
C THR A 263 -10.70 7.08 -5.17
N VAL A 264 -9.85 7.01 -4.15
CA VAL A 264 -8.81 8.01 -3.84
C VAL A 264 -7.44 7.33 -3.67
N GLY A 265 -6.38 8.13 -3.74
CA GLY A 265 -5.02 7.68 -3.47
C GLY A 265 -4.76 7.37 -1.99
N ARG A 266 -3.48 7.39 -1.61
CA ARG A 266 -3.07 7.03 -0.25
C ARG A 266 -3.58 8.08 0.74
N LEU A 267 -4.16 7.63 1.85
CA LEU A 267 -4.60 8.49 2.94
C LEU A 267 -3.49 8.58 3.99
N VAL A 268 -3.04 9.79 4.28
CA VAL A 268 -1.95 10.06 5.23
C VAL A 268 -2.47 10.97 6.33
N VAL A 269 -2.12 10.69 7.59
CA VAL A 269 -2.63 11.41 8.77
C VAL A 269 -2.31 12.91 8.71
N GLU A 270 -1.15 13.26 8.16
CA GLU A 270 -0.68 14.63 8.02
C GLU A 270 -1.40 15.42 6.90
N ASN A 271 -2.00 14.71 5.93
CA ASN A 271 -2.75 15.31 4.83
C ASN A 271 -4.15 15.75 5.29
N ASN A 272 -4.79 16.62 4.50
CA ASN A 272 -6.10 17.18 4.82
C ASN A 272 -7.13 16.95 3.71
N PRO A 273 -7.39 15.68 3.30
CA PRO A 273 -8.42 15.41 2.32
C PRO A 273 -9.76 15.93 2.81
N ARG A 274 -10.53 16.54 1.91
CA ARG A 274 -11.83 17.13 2.22
C ARG A 274 -12.92 16.50 1.36
N LEU A 275 -13.87 15.85 2.02
CA LEU A 275 -15.10 15.37 1.39
C LEU A 275 -16.10 16.53 1.36
N THR A 276 -16.56 16.89 0.16
CA THR A 276 -17.58 17.92 -0.05
C THR A 276 -18.73 17.36 -0.88
N ILE A 277 -19.94 17.60 -0.39
CA ILE A 277 -21.18 17.29 -1.10
C ILE A 277 -21.93 18.60 -1.31
N THR A 278 -22.24 18.91 -2.56
CA THR A 278 -22.88 20.17 -2.95
C THR A 278 -24.24 19.88 -3.57
N ASN A 279 -25.27 20.61 -3.16
CA ASN A 279 -26.57 20.57 -3.82
C ASN A 279 -26.48 21.35 -5.13
N LYS A 280 -26.71 20.70 -6.27
CA LYS A 280 -26.56 21.29 -7.61
C LYS A 280 -27.61 22.34 -7.95
N GLU A 281 -28.80 22.26 -7.35
CA GLU A 281 -29.88 23.20 -7.61
C GLU A 281 -29.63 24.54 -6.93
N THR A 282 -29.13 24.49 -5.69
CA THR A 282 -28.85 25.70 -4.90
C THR A 282 -27.43 26.21 -5.04
N GLY A 283 -26.48 25.34 -5.40
CA GLY A 283 -25.05 25.61 -5.40
C GLY A 283 -24.40 25.60 -4.02
N GLU A 284 -25.16 25.35 -2.95
CA GLU A 284 -24.68 25.39 -1.57
C GLU A 284 -24.11 24.02 -1.12
N PRO A 285 -23.04 24.01 -0.30
CA PRO A 285 -22.52 22.78 0.27
C PRO A 285 -23.52 22.20 1.29
N VAL A 286 -23.90 20.95 1.09
CA VAL A 286 -24.70 20.14 2.02
C VAL A 286 -23.83 19.67 3.19
N LEU A 287 -22.61 19.22 2.88
CA LEU A 287 -21.58 18.92 3.88
C LEU A 287 -20.19 19.18 3.31
N SER A 288 -19.26 19.58 4.18
CA SER A 288 -17.84 19.66 3.84
C SER A 288 -16.99 19.35 5.07
N ILE A 289 -16.36 18.18 5.10
CA ILE A 289 -15.68 17.65 6.28
C ILE A 289 -14.23 17.25 5.99
N PRO A 290 -13.32 17.35 6.97
CA PRO A 290 -11.98 16.76 6.87
C PRO A 290 -12.08 15.23 6.94
N LEU A 291 -11.90 14.57 5.80
CA LEU A 291 -12.17 13.14 5.61
C LEU A 291 -11.37 12.27 6.59
N VAL A 292 -10.04 12.40 6.61
CA VAL A 292 -9.16 11.59 7.48
C VAL A 292 -9.53 11.73 8.95
N LYS A 293 -9.81 12.95 9.43
CA LYS A 293 -10.20 13.15 10.83
C LYS A 293 -11.47 12.39 11.18
N TYR A 294 -12.44 12.36 10.27
CA TYR A 294 -13.70 11.64 10.47
C TYR A 294 -13.50 10.13 10.42
N LEU A 295 -12.70 9.62 9.48
CA LEU A 295 -12.38 8.19 9.40
C LEU A 295 -11.70 7.68 10.69
N LEU A 296 -10.89 8.51 11.33
CA LEU A 296 -10.20 8.18 12.58
C LEU A 296 -11.10 8.21 13.83
N LEU A 297 -12.32 8.76 13.75
CA LEU A 297 -13.28 8.72 14.86
C LEU A 297 -13.82 7.32 15.16
N THR A 298 -13.57 6.34 14.28
CA THR A 298 -13.91 4.93 14.54
C THR A 298 -12.96 4.27 15.53
N GLU A 299 -11.90 4.96 15.97
CA GLU A 299 -10.86 4.43 16.86
C GLU A 299 -10.30 3.08 16.35
N ALA A 300 -9.98 3.05 15.05
CA ALA A 300 -9.52 1.87 14.33
C ALA A 300 -10.43 0.64 14.49
N GLU A 301 -11.74 0.87 14.60
CA GLU A 301 -12.77 -0.16 14.75
C GLU A 301 -12.51 -1.09 15.97
N GLY A 302 -11.89 -0.53 17.02
CA GLY A 302 -11.56 -1.24 18.26
C GLY A 302 -10.26 -2.05 18.22
N HIS A 303 -9.48 -1.95 17.15
CA HIS A 303 -8.17 -2.60 17.05
C HIS A 303 -7.05 -1.74 17.67
N GLU A 304 -6.09 -2.39 18.33
CA GLU A 304 -4.87 -1.74 18.79
C GLU A 304 -3.91 -1.50 17.62
N MET A 305 -4.00 -0.33 16.99
CA MET A 305 -3.09 0.09 15.91
C MET A 305 -2.91 1.61 15.88
N THR A 306 -1.90 2.07 15.16
CA THR A 306 -1.71 3.51 14.93
C THR A 306 -2.72 4.05 13.92
N ASN A 307 -2.98 5.36 13.96
CA ASN A 307 -3.87 6.01 12.98
C ASN A 307 -3.43 5.77 11.53
N GLN A 308 -2.12 5.84 11.25
CA GLN A 308 -1.61 5.59 9.90
C GLN A 308 -1.71 4.12 9.51
N GLU A 309 -1.47 3.19 10.45
CA GLU A 309 -1.68 1.76 10.20
C GLU A 309 -3.14 1.44 9.85
N TYR A 310 -4.10 2.06 10.53
CA TYR A 310 -5.51 1.91 10.18
C TYR A 310 -5.81 2.41 8.77
N LEU A 311 -5.34 3.63 8.44
CA LEU A 311 -5.55 4.20 7.10
C LEU A 311 -4.91 3.39 5.97
N ASP A 312 -3.79 2.74 6.24
CA ASP A 312 -3.07 1.90 5.26
C ASP A 312 -3.62 0.44 5.21
N ARG A 313 -4.30 -0.05 6.27
CA ARG A 313 -4.92 -1.40 6.31
C ARG A 313 -6.35 -1.43 5.80
N GLN A 314 -7.12 -0.39 6.10
CA GLN A 314 -8.51 -0.27 5.68
C GLN A 314 -8.54 0.41 4.31
N ASP A 315 -9.00 -0.32 3.30
CA ASP A 315 -9.04 0.14 1.91
C ASP A 315 -10.46 0.42 1.42
N GLU A 316 -11.48 0.08 2.20
CA GLU A 316 -12.89 0.34 1.91
C GLU A 316 -13.55 1.04 3.10
N TYR A 317 -14.13 2.21 2.86
CA TYR A 317 -14.81 3.02 3.87
C TYR A 317 -16.27 3.27 3.46
N ASN A 318 -17.19 2.97 4.37
CA ASN A 318 -18.63 3.19 4.19
C ASN A 318 -19.08 4.31 5.12
N MET A 319 -19.43 5.47 4.57
CA MET A 319 -19.88 6.65 5.32
C MET A 319 -21.35 6.94 5.05
N THR A 320 -22.19 6.89 6.09
CA THR A 320 -23.61 7.26 6.02
C THR A 320 -23.85 8.59 6.73
N PHE A 321 -24.44 9.54 6.00
CA PHE A 321 -24.86 10.84 6.48
C PHE A 321 -26.39 10.94 6.42
N PHE A 322 -26.98 11.55 7.44
CA PHE A 322 -28.43 11.72 7.54
C PHE A 322 -28.86 13.13 7.12
N LEU A 323 -29.91 13.23 6.31
CA LEU A 323 -30.48 14.48 5.82
C LEU A 323 -31.85 14.75 6.44
N ASP A 324 -32.14 16.03 6.68
CA ASP A 324 -33.47 16.53 7.06
C ASP A 324 -34.41 16.72 5.84
N GLU A 325 -35.66 17.09 6.09
CA GLU A 325 -36.65 17.48 5.08
C GLU A 325 -36.13 18.53 4.07
N SER A 326 -35.22 19.40 4.48
CA SER A 326 -34.65 20.48 3.65
C SER A 326 -33.40 20.03 2.88
N MET A 327 -33.07 18.74 2.87
CA MET A 327 -31.87 18.17 2.25
C MET A 327 -30.57 18.74 2.83
N LYS A 328 -30.60 19.19 4.09
CA LYS A 328 -29.42 19.61 4.85
C LYS A 328 -28.93 18.48 5.73
N TRP A 329 -27.62 18.44 5.94
CA TRP A 329 -27.01 17.43 6.78
C TRP A 329 -27.39 17.65 8.26
N ILE A 330 -27.94 16.61 8.88
CA ILE A 330 -28.19 16.53 10.31
C ILE A 330 -26.86 16.13 10.98
N ASN A 331 -26.13 17.13 11.48
CA ASN A 331 -24.84 16.95 12.15
C ASN A 331 -25.00 16.47 13.61
N THR A 332 -25.71 15.36 13.83
CA THR A 332 -25.86 14.73 15.15
C THR A 332 -25.12 13.40 15.22
N SER A 333 -25.17 12.62 14.15
CA SER A 333 -24.45 11.37 14.04
C SER A 333 -24.13 11.03 12.59
N ILE A 334 -23.09 10.23 12.41
CA ILE A 334 -22.74 9.56 11.16
C ILE A 334 -22.44 8.09 11.45
N ILE A 335 -22.50 7.27 10.42
CA ILE A 335 -22.06 5.87 10.50
C ILE A 335 -20.84 5.71 9.61
N ILE A 336 -19.73 5.21 10.16
CA ILE A 336 -18.51 4.89 9.41
C ILE A 336 -18.18 3.42 9.65
N ASN A 337 -18.17 2.59 8.60
CA ASN A 337 -17.93 1.14 8.69
C ASN A 337 -18.80 0.47 9.77
N ASP A 338 -20.09 0.82 9.81
CA ASP A 338 -21.07 0.38 10.80
C ASP A 338 -20.87 0.89 12.25
N TRP A 339 -19.85 1.72 12.50
CA TRP A 339 -19.66 2.41 13.78
C TRP A 339 -20.43 3.73 13.83
N VAL A 340 -21.28 3.90 14.85
CA VAL A 340 -22.03 5.14 15.07
C VAL A 340 -21.16 6.16 15.79
N VAL A 341 -20.81 7.24 15.09
CA VAL A 341 -20.10 8.39 15.66
C VAL A 341 -21.14 9.46 15.98
N ARG A 342 -21.21 9.91 17.24
CA ARG A 342 -22.11 10.98 17.69
C ARG A 342 -21.33 12.25 17.96
N PHE A 343 -21.83 13.37 17.45
CA PHE A 343 -21.31 14.69 17.76
C PHE A 343 -22.11 15.26 18.93
N ASN A 344 -21.46 15.44 20.08
CA ASN A 344 -22.04 16.22 21.17
C ASN A 344 -21.67 17.70 20.93
N GLU A 345 -22.58 18.64 21.25
CA GLU A 345 -22.39 20.10 21.11
C GLU A 345 -21.15 20.68 21.85
N LEU A 346 -20.36 19.85 22.54
CA LEU A 346 -19.19 20.27 23.30
C LEU A 346 -17.90 20.37 22.47
N ASP A 347 -17.86 19.84 21.25
CA ASP A 347 -16.66 19.80 20.40
C ASP A 347 -16.81 20.57 19.06
N MET A 348 -17.77 21.50 18.94
CA MET A 348 -17.90 22.42 17.79
C MET A 348 -17.34 23.82 18.07
#